data_AF-A0A0K1PKN8-F1
#
_entry.id   AF-A0A0K1PKN8-F1
#
_cell.length_a   1.000
_cell.length_b   1.000
_cell.length_c   1.000
_cell.angle_alpha   90.00
_cell.angle_beta   90.00
_cell.angle_gamma   90.00
#
_symmetry.space_group_name_H-M   'P 1'
#
loop_
_entity.id
_entity.type
_entity.pdbx_description
1 polymer ?
#
loop_
_entity_poly.entity_id
_entity_poly.type
_entity_poly.pdbx_seq_one_letter_code
_entity_poly.pdbx_strand_id
1 'polypeptide(L)'
;MVIPSRLSVFEFRRTYASRGALTRSVLALSLLGVFACTFPRKTSSTAESAPLPDDGGAPTSWATASNETEPSVATSSIEDPIATDPKADDRETEHDDEDPTSADETGVGAFELAARQDGEACRAELKKLGIRFQSMPDRTTPDKNGCGIPHPVVVARGSTGIAYEPPLLVDCSLARALPSFERIVQQEGVTHLRSKIVRIGDLGAYACRPRRNLSKSKSLSAHAFGTAFDVAAFHPQKGAPAVVARDYVEPKRTTESQAARRRFLHAVYTRLRRREADFTYVIGPDTNALHRDHFHLDRGGWLFWSKN
;
A
#
# COMPACT_ATOMS: atom_id res chain seq x y z
N MET A 1 67.55 15.96 -50.24
CA MET A 1 66.51 16.49 -49.32
C MET A 1 66.23 15.39 -48.29
N VAL A 2 67.12 15.17 -47.32
CA VAL A 2 67.14 15.76 -45.95
C VAL A 2 65.84 15.45 -45.19
N ILE A 3 65.74 14.27 -44.57
CA ILE A 3 65.91 13.90 -43.13
C ILE A 3 64.56 13.84 -42.35
N PRO A 4 64.27 12.72 -41.62
CA PRO A 4 63.05 12.45 -40.84
C PRO A 4 63.21 12.80 -39.33
N SER A 5 62.16 12.60 -38.51
CA SER A 5 62.17 12.19 -37.06
C SER A 5 60.84 12.60 -36.38
N ARG A 6 59.99 11.72 -35.81
CA ARG A 6 60.06 10.90 -34.56
C ARG A 6 59.72 11.65 -33.25
N LEU A 7 58.87 10.97 -32.45
CA LEU A 7 58.68 11.01 -30.98
C LEU A 7 57.91 12.21 -30.40
N SER A 8 57.25 12.17 -29.25
CA SER A 8 56.66 11.15 -28.36
C SER A 8 56.08 11.93 -27.18
N VAL A 9 55.02 11.39 -26.58
CA VAL A 9 54.41 11.73 -25.29
C VAL A 9 55.45 11.99 -24.19
N PHE A 10 55.23 13.01 -23.35
CA PHE A 10 55.74 13.04 -21.97
C PHE A 10 54.81 13.76 -20.99
N GLU A 11 54.49 13.03 -19.93
CA GLU A 11 53.78 13.42 -18.72
C GLU A 11 54.50 14.56 -17.97
N PHE A 12 53.74 15.44 -17.31
CA PHE A 12 54.28 16.31 -16.27
C PHE A 12 53.95 15.74 -14.89
N ARG A 13 54.98 15.18 -14.24
CA ARG A 13 54.94 14.65 -12.88
C ARG A 13 54.88 15.77 -11.84
N ARG A 14 54.06 15.53 -10.82
CA ARG A 14 54.09 16.14 -9.47
C ARG A 14 55.49 16.14 -8.87
N THR A 15 55.87 17.25 -8.25
CA THR A 15 56.88 17.29 -7.19
C THR A 15 56.29 17.86 -5.91
N TYR A 16 56.48 17.09 -4.84
CA TYR A 16 56.25 17.42 -3.45
C TYR A 16 57.28 18.46 -2.99
N ALA A 17 56.86 19.44 -2.18
CA ALA A 17 57.74 20.25 -1.35
C ALA A 17 57.27 20.15 0.10
N SER A 18 58.16 19.64 0.94
CA SER A 18 58.06 19.46 2.39
C SER A 18 58.64 20.66 3.13
N ARG A 19 57.86 21.25 4.04
CA ARG A 19 58.29 22.01 5.24
C ARG A 19 57.10 21.90 6.22
N GLY A 20 57.19 21.43 7.45
CA GLY A 20 58.30 21.43 8.38
C GLY A 20 58.06 22.50 9.45
N ALA A 21 57.56 22.05 10.61
CA ALA A 21 57.84 22.55 11.96
C ALA A 21 56.75 23.32 12.76
N LEU A 22 56.73 22.94 14.04
CA LEU A 22 56.38 23.69 15.26
C LEU A 22 54.98 23.49 15.88
N THR A 23 54.95 22.40 16.64
CA THR A 23 54.24 22.22 17.91
C THR A 23 54.28 23.45 18.82
N ARG A 24 53.13 23.81 19.41
CA ARG A 24 53.07 24.43 20.74
C ARG A 24 51.73 24.13 21.40
N SER A 25 51.78 23.18 22.33
CA SER A 25 50.76 22.95 23.35
C SER A 25 50.66 24.18 24.25
N VAL A 26 49.44 24.65 24.51
CA VAL A 26 49.15 25.53 25.65
C VAL A 26 48.13 24.81 26.52
N LEU A 27 48.62 24.30 27.64
CA LEU A 27 47.82 23.87 28.79
C LEU A 27 47.28 25.15 29.44
N ALA A 28 45.97 25.30 29.55
CA ALA A 28 45.34 26.28 30.44
C ALA A 28 44.54 25.51 31.49
N LEU A 29 45.15 25.36 32.66
CA LEU A 29 44.52 24.88 33.88
C LEU A 29 43.89 26.09 34.57
N SER A 30 42.58 26.06 34.82
CA SER A 30 41.93 27.01 35.74
C SER A 30 40.80 26.31 36.47
N LEU A 31 41.02 26.17 37.77
CA LEU A 31 40.14 25.60 38.77
C LEU A 31 39.02 26.58 39.17
N LEU A 32 37.96 25.98 39.71
CA LEU A 32 37.00 26.49 40.69
C LEU A 32 35.86 27.40 40.21
N GLY A 33 34.66 26.80 40.22
CA GLY A 33 33.37 27.48 40.16
C GLY A 33 32.23 26.50 40.40
N VAL A 34 32.16 25.91 41.59
CA VAL A 34 31.02 25.09 42.03
C VAL A 34 29.87 26.05 42.35
N PHE A 35 28.92 26.21 41.42
CA PHE A 35 27.62 26.78 41.72
C PHE A 35 26.68 25.64 42.13
N ALA A 36 26.44 25.54 43.44
CA ALA A 36 25.39 24.70 44.01
C ALA A 36 24.02 25.31 43.68
N CYS A 37 23.36 24.80 42.64
CA CYS A 37 21.92 24.98 42.48
C CYS A 37 21.21 23.88 43.29
N THR A 38 20.82 24.22 44.51
CA THR A 38 19.89 23.45 45.33
C THR A 38 18.51 23.46 44.68
N PHE A 39 18.12 22.38 44.01
CA PHE A 39 16.74 22.13 43.63
C PHE A 39 16.00 21.42 44.78
N PRO A 40 14.80 21.87 45.17
CA PRO A 40 14.04 21.25 46.25
C PRO A 40 13.59 19.84 45.84
N ARG A 41 13.89 18.89 46.73
CA ARG A 41 13.50 17.49 46.68
C ARG A 41 11.97 17.39 46.82
N LYS A 42 11.26 17.21 45.70
CA LYS A 42 9.83 16.89 45.71
C LYS A 42 9.67 15.48 46.26
N THR A 43 9.01 15.38 47.41
CA THR A 43 8.68 14.15 48.11
C THR A 43 7.87 13.22 47.20
N SER A 44 8.33 11.98 47.06
CA SER A 44 7.62 10.88 46.42
C SER A 44 6.38 10.54 47.25
N SER A 45 5.20 10.90 46.74
CA SER A 45 3.94 10.31 47.18
C SER A 45 3.76 9.01 46.42
N THR A 46 3.80 7.90 47.14
CA THR A 46 3.23 6.62 46.73
C THR A 46 1.74 6.83 46.43
N ALA A 47 1.36 6.68 45.16
CA ALA A 47 -0.04 6.56 44.78
C ALA A 47 -0.29 5.10 44.43
N GLU A 48 -0.97 4.45 45.35
CA GLU A 48 -1.63 3.16 45.28
C GLU A 48 -2.40 3.01 43.95
N SER A 49 -2.22 1.86 43.31
CA SER A 49 -2.97 1.40 42.15
C SER A 49 -4.45 1.19 42.50
N ALA A 50 -5.33 1.98 41.88
CA ALA A 50 -6.77 1.73 41.84
C ALA A 50 -7.16 1.15 40.45
N PRO A 51 -8.08 0.18 40.39
CA PRO A 51 -8.45 -0.52 39.16
C PRO A 51 -9.32 0.35 38.23
N LEU A 52 -9.12 0.19 36.92
CA LEU A 52 -9.96 0.78 35.88
C LEU A 52 -11.37 0.16 35.90
N PRO A 53 -12.44 0.96 35.75
CA PRO A 53 -13.78 0.43 35.55
C PRO A 53 -13.93 -0.17 34.14
N ASP A 54 -14.65 -1.29 34.10
CA ASP A 54 -15.07 -2.04 32.92
C ASP A 54 -16.35 -1.40 32.38
N ASP A 55 -16.24 -0.61 31.30
CA ASP A 55 -17.41 -0.07 30.59
C ASP A 55 -17.37 -0.52 29.13
N GLY A 56 -18.15 -1.57 28.87
CA GLY A 56 -18.55 -1.98 27.53
C GLY A 56 -19.34 -0.88 26.84
N GLY A 57 -18.88 -0.48 25.66
CA GLY A 57 -19.58 0.46 24.79
C GLY A 57 -18.89 0.56 23.44
N ALA A 58 -19.34 -0.25 22.48
CA ALA A 58 -18.91 -0.13 21.08
C ALA A 58 -19.42 1.21 20.49
N PRO A 59 -18.59 2.02 19.83
CA PRO A 59 -19.09 3.19 19.13
C PRO A 59 -19.73 2.77 17.79
N THR A 60 -21.06 2.75 17.77
CA THR A 60 -21.87 2.79 16.54
C THR A 60 -21.88 4.20 15.96
N SER A 61 -21.10 4.45 14.90
CA SER A 61 -21.46 5.44 13.87
C SER A 61 -20.54 5.33 12.65
N TRP A 62 -20.93 4.52 11.67
CA TRP A 62 -20.49 4.67 10.27
C TRP A 62 -21.68 4.72 9.31
N ALA A 63 -22.84 5.18 9.80
CA ALA A 63 -23.99 5.44 8.97
C ALA A 63 -24.06 6.94 8.61
N THR A 64 -24.25 7.18 7.31
CA THR A 64 -24.73 8.40 6.64
C THR A 64 -23.76 9.58 6.49
N ALA A 65 -23.10 9.65 5.34
CA ALA A 65 -22.87 10.91 4.63
C ALA A 65 -22.56 10.63 3.15
N SER A 66 -23.56 10.68 2.29
CA SER A 66 -23.37 10.94 0.86
C SER A 66 -24.69 11.41 0.24
N ASN A 67 -24.83 12.73 0.12
CA ASN A 67 -25.71 13.32 -0.87
C ASN A 67 -24.92 14.47 -1.50
N GLU A 68 -24.23 14.17 -2.60
CA GLU A 68 -23.61 15.19 -3.46
C GLU A 68 -24.54 15.47 -4.64
N THR A 69 -24.73 16.76 -4.91
CA THR A 69 -25.33 17.28 -6.14
C THR A 69 -24.22 17.43 -7.19
N GLU A 70 -24.36 16.76 -8.33
CA GLU A 70 -23.50 16.92 -9.51
C GLU A 70 -23.89 18.15 -10.35
N PRO A 71 -22.96 18.74 -11.11
CA PRO A 71 -23.27 19.36 -12.39
C PRO A 71 -22.73 18.54 -13.57
N SER A 72 -23.67 18.25 -14.47
CA SER A 72 -23.57 17.67 -15.81
C SER A 72 -22.58 18.38 -16.73
N VAL A 73 -21.79 17.61 -17.49
CA VAL A 73 -21.25 18.04 -18.80
C VAL A 73 -21.37 16.90 -19.81
N ALA A 74 -21.87 17.27 -20.98
CA ALA A 74 -22.48 16.46 -22.02
C ALA A 74 -21.53 15.55 -22.81
N THR A 75 -22.09 14.43 -23.25
CA THR A 75 -21.56 13.49 -24.24
C THR A 75 -21.64 14.09 -25.65
N SER A 76 -20.56 13.96 -26.42
CA SER A 76 -20.56 14.15 -27.87
C SER A 76 -20.27 12.81 -28.54
N SER A 77 -21.25 12.38 -29.32
CA SER A 77 -21.28 11.20 -30.19
C SER A 77 -20.36 11.39 -31.41
N ILE A 78 -19.73 10.31 -31.86
CA ILE A 78 -19.33 10.11 -33.26
C ILE A 78 -19.62 8.63 -33.61
N GLU A 79 -20.64 8.41 -34.43
CA GLU A 79 -20.90 7.21 -35.24
C GLU A 79 -19.96 7.28 -36.49
N ASP A 80 -19.34 6.22 -37.01
CA ASP A 80 -19.87 5.20 -37.96
C ASP A 80 -18.63 4.55 -38.67
N PRO A 81 -18.72 3.52 -39.55
CA PRO A 81 -19.80 2.57 -39.81
C PRO A 81 -19.36 1.08 -39.92
N ILE A 82 -20.38 0.24 -40.00
CA ILE A 82 -20.42 -1.20 -40.29
C ILE A 82 -20.07 -1.50 -41.77
N ALA A 83 -19.38 -2.63 -42.01
CA ALA A 83 -19.32 -3.28 -43.32
C ALA A 83 -19.68 -4.78 -43.20
N THR A 84 -20.55 -5.26 -44.09
CA THR A 84 -21.24 -6.55 -44.08
C THR A 84 -20.71 -7.55 -45.12
N ASP A 85 -20.54 -8.82 -44.68
CA ASP A 85 -20.82 -10.14 -45.32
C ASP A 85 -20.11 -10.60 -46.64
N PRO A 86 -20.08 -11.92 -47.03
CA PRO A 86 -20.83 -13.09 -46.50
C PRO A 86 -20.11 -14.48 -46.36
N LYS A 87 -20.72 -15.34 -45.53
CA LYS A 87 -20.90 -16.84 -45.51
C LYS A 87 -19.82 -17.82 -46.01
N ALA A 88 -19.55 -18.86 -45.18
CA ALA A 88 -19.50 -20.27 -45.61
C ALA A 88 -19.58 -21.29 -44.44
N ASP A 89 -20.53 -22.22 -44.61
CA ASP A 89 -20.55 -23.66 -44.28
C ASP A 89 -20.83 -24.17 -42.85
N ASP A 90 -21.80 -25.07 -42.83
CA ASP A 90 -22.42 -25.78 -41.71
C ASP A 90 -21.65 -27.08 -41.44
N ARG A 91 -21.39 -27.39 -40.17
CA ARG A 91 -21.36 -28.78 -39.70
C ARG A 91 -21.51 -28.86 -38.19
N GLU A 92 -22.67 -29.39 -37.79
CA GLU A 92 -22.94 -29.96 -36.49
C GLU A 92 -21.89 -31.00 -36.14
N THR A 93 -21.31 -30.86 -34.95
CA THR A 93 -20.84 -31.97 -34.15
C THR A 93 -21.34 -31.70 -32.74
N GLU A 94 -22.38 -32.43 -32.36
CA GLU A 94 -22.83 -32.55 -30.97
C GLU A 94 -21.69 -33.20 -30.18
N HIS A 95 -21.07 -32.42 -29.29
CA HIS A 95 -20.25 -32.95 -28.20
C HIS A 95 -20.97 -32.56 -26.92
N ASP A 96 -21.56 -33.57 -26.26
CA ASP A 96 -22.06 -33.48 -24.90
C ASP A 96 -20.85 -33.30 -23.95
N ASP A 97 -20.32 -32.08 -23.91
CA ASP A 97 -19.45 -31.66 -22.83
C ASP A 97 -20.34 -31.10 -21.72
N GLU A 98 -20.51 -31.88 -20.65
CA GLU A 98 -21.01 -31.35 -19.39
C GLU A 98 -20.12 -30.17 -18.96
N ASP A 99 -20.61 -28.96 -19.19
CA ASP A 99 -19.97 -27.71 -18.81
C ASP A 99 -19.91 -27.60 -17.27
N PRO A 100 -18.72 -27.69 -16.64
CA PRO A 100 -18.61 -27.56 -15.19
C PRO A 100 -18.64 -26.08 -14.75
N THR A 101 -18.97 -25.12 -15.63
CA THR A 101 -18.91 -23.68 -15.34
C THR A 101 -20.23 -23.02 -14.97
N SER A 102 -21.26 -23.78 -14.58
CA SER A 102 -22.49 -23.21 -14.01
C SER A 102 -22.42 -22.82 -12.53
N ALA A 103 -21.21 -22.64 -11.99
CA ALA A 103 -21.00 -22.03 -10.67
C ALA A 103 -21.31 -20.52 -10.71
N ASP A 104 -22.61 -20.23 -10.72
CA ASP A 104 -23.30 -19.02 -10.29
C ASP A 104 -22.49 -17.71 -10.34
N GLU A 105 -22.70 -16.95 -11.42
CA GLU A 105 -22.21 -15.59 -11.63
C GLU A 105 -22.77 -14.56 -10.62
N THR A 106 -23.57 -14.97 -9.64
CA THR A 106 -23.90 -14.13 -8.50
C THR A 106 -22.78 -14.26 -7.46
N GLY A 107 -22.16 -13.14 -7.05
CA GLY A 107 -21.07 -13.13 -6.06
C GLY A 107 -21.40 -13.78 -4.69
N VAL A 108 -22.62 -14.28 -4.50
CA VAL A 108 -23.10 -15.07 -3.37
C VAL A 108 -22.34 -16.39 -3.25
N GLY A 109 -22.16 -17.15 -4.33
CA GLY A 109 -21.46 -18.44 -4.27
C GLY A 109 -19.99 -18.30 -3.83
N ALA A 110 -19.32 -17.24 -4.29
CA ALA A 110 -17.95 -16.94 -3.89
C ALA A 110 -17.88 -16.45 -2.43
N PHE A 111 -18.86 -15.65 -1.97
CA PHE A 111 -18.97 -15.23 -0.57
C PHE A 111 -19.16 -16.45 0.35
N GLU A 112 -20.07 -17.36 0.03
CA GLU A 112 -20.33 -18.57 0.80
C GLU A 112 -19.10 -19.50 0.85
N LEU A 113 -18.30 -19.53 -0.22
CA LEU A 113 -17.03 -20.26 -0.24
C LEU A 113 -16.02 -19.67 0.74
N ALA A 114 -15.92 -18.34 0.80
CA ALA A 114 -15.05 -17.66 1.76
C ALA A 114 -15.58 -17.78 3.19
N ALA A 115 -16.88 -17.69 3.41
CA ALA A 115 -17.49 -17.82 4.73
C ALA A 115 -17.33 -19.20 5.36
N ARG A 116 -17.07 -20.24 4.54
CA ARG A 116 -16.74 -21.60 4.99
C ARG A 116 -15.29 -21.76 5.44
N GLN A 117 -14.45 -20.74 5.25
CA GLN A 117 -13.05 -20.81 5.62
C GLN A 117 -12.87 -20.62 7.13
N ASP A 118 -11.74 -21.10 7.64
CA ASP A 118 -11.43 -20.97 9.06
C ASP A 118 -10.89 -19.57 9.37
N GLY A 119 -11.82 -18.65 9.64
CA GLY A 119 -11.51 -17.29 10.06
C GLY A 119 -10.76 -17.24 11.39
N GLU A 120 -10.98 -18.19 12.30
CA GLU A 120 -10.28 -18.24 13.58
C GLU A 120 -8.80 -18.60 13.40
N ALA A 121 -8.51 -19.64 12.61
CA ALA A 121 -7.15 -20.01 12.25
C ALA A 121 -6.43 -18.87 11.54
N CYS A 122 -7.11 -18.17 10.61
CA CYS A 122 -6.55 -16.99 9.95
C CYS A 122 -6.18 -15.90 10.97
N ARG A 123 -7.09 -15.55 11.90
CA ARG A 123 -6.82 -14.55 12.93
C ARG A 123 -5.69 -14.99 13.88
N ALA A 124 -5.59 -16.27 14.18
CA ALA A 124 -4.48 -16.83 14.97
C ALA A 124 -3.14 -16.66 14.23
N GLU A 125 -3.11 -16.83 12.92
CA GLU A 125 -1.94 -16.56 12.08
C GLU A 125 -1.58 -15.06 12.06
N LEU A 126 -2.55 -14.16 11.90
CA LEU A 126 -2.30 -12.71 11.97
C LEU A 126 -1.62 -12.31 13.28
N LYS A 127 -2.03 -12.92 14.41
CA LYS A 127 -1.39 -12.71 15.72
C LYS A 127 0.07 -13.19 15.71
N LYS A 128 0.35 -14.37 15.15
CA LYS A 128 1.73 -14.90 15.01
C LYS A 128 2.61 -14.01 14.12
N LEU A 129 2.02 -13.41 13.08
CA LEU A 129 2.67 -12.44 12.20
C LEU A 129 2.89 -11.06 12.86
N GLY A 130 2.39 -10.85 14.09
CA GLY A 130 2.56 -9.60 14.82
C GLY A 130 1.67 -8.45 14.33
N ILE A 131 0.63 -8.73 13.55
CA ILE A 131 -0.32 -7.72 13.07
C ILE A 131 -1.20 -7.27 14.24
N ARG A 132 -1.40 -5.96 14.39
CA ARG A 132 -2.30 -5.34 15.37
C ARG A 132 -3.65 -5.10 14.71
N PHE A 133 -4.64 -5.89 15.09
CA PHE A 133 -5.99 -5.81 14.55
C PHE A 133 -7.04 -6.01 15.64
N GLN A 134 -8.25 -5.51 15.37
CA GLN A 134 -9.46 -5.87 16.09
C GLN A 134 -10.23 -6.91 15.27
N SER A 135 -10.64 -8.01 15.91
CA SER A 135 -11.53 -8.99 15.29
C SER A 135 -12.96 -8.48 15.31
N MET A 136 -13.70 -8.73 14.24
CA MET A 136 -15.14 -8.48 14.15
C MET A 136 -15.87 -9.84 14.00
N PRO A 137 -17.19 -9.90 14.26
CA PRO A 137 -17.95 -11.13 14.07
C PRO A 137 -17.93 -11.61 12.62
N ASP A 138 -17.77 -12.92 12.43
CA ASP A 138 -17.83 -13.56 11.12
C ASP A 138 -19.24 -13.43 10.51
N ARG A 139 -19.31 -13.43 9.18
CA ARG A 139 -20.55 -13.35 8.41
C ARG A 139 -20.68 -14.56 7.49
N THR A 140 -21.83 -15.21 7.56
CA THR A 140 -22.15 -16.39 6.73
C THR A 140 -22.91 -16.05 5.46
N THR A 141 -23.53 -14.87 5.39
CA THR A 141 -24.26 -14.38 4.22
C THR A 141 -23.90 -12.93 3.90
N PRO A 142 -23.97 -12.51 2.62
CA PRO A 142 -23.85 -11.11 2.27
C PRO A 142 -25.07 -10.31 2.75
N ASP A 143 -24.99 -8.98 2.69
CA ASP A 143 -26.11 -8.09 2.90
C ASP A 143 -27.07 -8.06 1.69
N LYS A 144 -28.16 -7.28 1.81
CA LYS A 144 -29.17 -7.15 0.75
C LYS A 144 -28.66 -6.63 -0.60
N ASN A 145 -27.47 -6.02 -0.62
CA ASN A 145 -26.82 -5.52 -1.84
C ASN A 145 -25.76 -6.50 -2.37
N GLY A 146 -25.62 -7.68 -1.75
CA GLY A 146 -24.61 -8.68 -2.10
C GLY A 146 -23.23 -8.40 -1.51
N CYS A 147 -23.10 -7.44 -0.60
CA CYS A 147 -21.82 -7.00 -0.03
C CYS A 147 -21.57 -7.61 1.35
N GLY A 148 -20.30 -7.67 1.76
CA GLY A 148 -19.93 -8.08 3.10
C GLY A 148 -18.53 -8.64 3.17
N ILE A 149 -18.00 -8.73 4.39
CA ILE A 149 -16.72 -9.34 4.66
C ILE A 149 -16.99 -10.60 5.49
N PRO A 150 -16.65 -11.82 5.01
CA PRO A 150 -16.87 -13.07 5.73
C PRO A 150 -16.09 -13.15 7.05
N HIS A 151 -14.81 -12.77 7.05
CA HIS A 151 -13.95 -12.82 8.23
C HIS A 151 -13.34 -11.45 8.56
N PRO A 152 -14.15 -10.47 8.99
CA PRO A 152 -13.71 -9.08 9.09
C PRO A 152 -12.68 -8.86 10.20
N VAL A 153 -11.63 -8.12 9.86
CA VAL A 153 -10.64 -7.58 10.79
C VAL A 153 -10.42 -6.09 10.51
N VAL A 154 -10.22 -5.31 11.58
CA VAL A 154 -9.81 -3.91 11.48
C VAL A 154 -8.33 -3.81 11.80
N VAL A 155 -7.49 -3.60 10.79
CA VAL A 155 -6.03 -3.55 10.92
C VAL A 155 -5.58 -2.10 11.15
N ALA A 156 -5.09 -1.82 12.35
CA ALA A 156 -4.55 -0.49 12.68
C ALA A 156 -3.04 -0.39 12.40
N ARG A 157 -2.31 -1.49 12.55
CA ARG A 157 -0.86 -1.54 12.35
C ARG A 157 -0.42 -2.93 11.92
N GLY A 158 0.36 -3.03 10.84
CA GLY A 158 0.84 -4.33 10.37
C GLY A 158 2.14 -4.79 11.06
N SER A 159 2.68 -5.89 10.56
CA SER A 159 3.77 -6.67 11.16
C SER A 159 5.09 -5.91 11.34
N THR A 160 5.37 -4.93 10.48
CA THR A 160 6.60 -4.12 10.53
C THR A 160 6.42 -2.83 11.35
N GLY A 161 5.24 -2.63 11.95
CA GLY A 161 4.90 -1.44 12.72
C GLY A 161 4.39 -0.25 11.90
N ILE A 162 4.15 -0.43 10.59
CA ILE A 162 3.49 0.58 9.75
C ILE A 162 2.04 0.76 10.23
N ALA A 163 1.66 1.99 10.55
CA ALA A 163 0.26 2.35 10.81
C ALA A 163 -0.51 2.51 9.51
N TYR A 164 -1.76 2.06 9.48
CA TYR A 164 -2.70 2.33 8.39
C TYR A 164 -3.67 3.43 8.82
N GLU A 165 -3.78 4.49 8.02
CA GLU A 165 -4.66 5.62 8.29
C GLU A 165 -5.58 5.92 7.10
N PRO A 166 -6.90 5.74 7.24
CA PRO A 166 -7.58 5.11 8.38
C PRO A 166 -7.21 3.61 8.56
N PRO A 167 -7.53 2.98 9.71
CA PRO A 167 -7.40 1.54 9.86
C PRO A 167 -8.17 0.78 8.78
N LEU A 168 -7.60 -0.33 8.30
CA LEU A 168 -8.19 -1.09 7.20
C LEU A 168 -9.28 -2.03 7.72
N LEU A 169 -10.53 -1.84 7.29
CA LEU A 169 -11.59 -2.85 7.44
C LEU A 169 -11.53 -3.81 6.24
N VAL A 170 -10.96 -4.99 6.46
CA VAL A 170 -10.65 -5.96 5.40
C VAL A 170 -11.01 -7.37 5.83
N ASP A 171 -11.08 -8.28 4.87
CA ASP A 171 -11.12 -9.70 5.15
C ASP A 171 -9.79 -10.18 5.74
N CYS A 172 -9.87 -11.13 6.68
CA CYS A 172 -8.70 -11.70 7.34
C CYS A 172 -7.67 -12.23 6.33
N SER A 173 -8.14 -12.85 5.23
CA SER A 173 -7.24 -13.33 4.19
C SER A 173 -6.41 -12.19 3.61
N LEU A 174 -6.98 -10.99 3.37
CA LEU A 174 -6.22 -9.85 2.91
C LEU A 174 -5.19 -9.37 3.90
N ALA A 175 -5.52 -9.36 5.19
CA ALA A 175 -4.57 -9.01 6.22
C ALA A 175 -3.33 -9.92 6.21
N ARG A 176 -3.43 -11.19 5.77
CA ARG A 176 -2.29 -12.11 5.64
C ARG A 176 -1.28 -11.70 4.55
N ALA A 177 -1.70 -10.91 3.55
CA ALA A 177 -0.79 -10.42 2.50
C ALA A 177 0.06 -9.22 2.96
N LEU A 178 -0.39 -8.50 4.00
CA LEU A 178 0.25 -7.26 4.45
C LEU A 178 1.72 -7.41 4.85
N PRO A 179 2.20 -8.48 5.49
CA PRO A 179 3.63 -8.63 5.80
C PRO A 179 4.54 -8.62 4.55
N SER A 180 4.10 -9.28 3.47
CA SER A 180 4.86 -9.31 2.22
C SER A 180 4.89 -7.94 1.53
N PHE A 181 3.75 -7.24 1.55
CA PHE A 181 3.62 -5.86 1.09
C PHE A 181 4.50 -4.90 1.88
N GLU A 182 4.40 -4.93 3.22
CA GLU A 182 5.18 -4.05 4.10
C GLU A 182 6.67 -4.30 3.96
N ARG A 183 7.10 -5.55 3.78
CA ARG A 183 8.51 -5.88 3.50
C ARG A 183 9.01 -5.15 2.24
N ILE A 184 8.24 -5.16 1.15
CA ILE A 184 8.59 -4.43 -0.08
C ILE A 184 8.67 -2.94 0.21
N VAL A 185 7.64 -2.38 0.85
CA VAL A 185 7.56 -0.95 1.20
C VAL A 185 8.75 -0.50 2.06
N GLN A 186 9.15 -1.30 3.05
CA GLN A 186 10.29 -0.98 3.90
C GLN A 186 11.62 -1.06 3.15
N GLN A 187 11.80 -2.08 2.31
CA GLN A 187 13.01 -2.23 1.49
C GLN A 187 13.17 -1.02 0.56
N GLU A 188 12.12 -0.66 -0.18
CA GLU A 188 12.18 0.47 -1.10
C GLU A 188 12.26 1.81 -0.37
N GLY A 189 11.63 1.94 0.80
CA GLY A 189 11.73 3.15 1.63
C GLY A 189 13.18 3.41 2.06
N VAL A 190 13.89 2.38 2.52
CA VAL A 190 15.31 2.50 2.86
C VAL A 190 16.16 2.80 1.63
N THR A 191 15.93 2.11 0.51
CA THR A 191 16.72 2.27 -0.72
C THR A 191 16.58 3.67 -1.32
N HIS A 192 15.35 4.15 -1.47
CA HIS A 192 15.08 5.37 -2.24
C HIS A 192 14.88 6.60 -1.36
N LEU A 193 14.25 6.45 -0.18
CA LEU A 193 13.96 7.58 0.72
C LEU A 193 14.97 7.70 1.86
N ARG A 194 15.87 6.72 2.02
CA ARG A 194 16.80 6.62 3.17
C ARG A 194 16.08 6.64 4.52
N SER A 195 14.85 6.15 4.54
CA SER A 195 13.99 6.15 5.73
C SER A 195 13.02 4.98 5.69
N LYS A 196 12.78 4.36 6.84
CA LYS A 196 11.66 3.42 7.00
C LYS A 196 10.33 4.15 6.81
N ILE A 197 9.34 3.42 6.31
CA ILE A 197 7.94 3.88 6.30
C ILE A 197 7.34 3.56 7.67
N VAL A 198 6.67 4.55 8.26
CA VAL A 198 6.02 4.39 9.58
C VAL A 198 4.50 4.40 9.45
N ARG A 199 3.99 4.87 8.31
CA ARG A 199 2.57 5.00 8.07
C ARG A 199 2.21 4.99 6.58
N ILE A 200 1.04 4.46 6.27
CA ILE A 200 0.43 4.47 4.95
C ILE A 200 -0.93 5.18 5.03
N GLY A 201 -1.16 6.10 4.10
CA GLY A 201 -2.46 6.74 3.88
C GLY A 201 -3.30 5.91 2.92
N ASP A 202 -4.45 5.45 3.41
CA ASP A 202 -5.44 4.66 2.68
C ASP A 202 -6.60 5.55 2.20
N LEU A 203 -7.16 5.25 1.02
CA LEU A 203 -8.37 5.90 0.49
C LEU A 203 -9.63 5.06 0.66
N GLY A 204 -9.48 3.80 1.10
CA GLY A 204 -10.59 2.95 1.45
C GLY A 204 -10.27 1.48 1.27
N ALA A 205 -10.65 0.69 2.26
CA ALA A 205 -10.59 -0.77 2.21
C ALA A 205 -11.97 -1.40 1.91
N TYR A 206 -13.02 -0.94 2.58
CA TYR A 206 -14.38 -1.46 2.39
C TYR A 206 -15.32 -0.42 1.80
N ALA A 207 -15.99 -0.77 0.71
CA ALA A 207 -17.04 0.03 0.09
C ALA A 207 -18.00 -0.84 -0.72
N CYS A 208 -19.26 -0.92 -0.29
CA CYS A 208 -20.30 -1.66 -1.00
C CYS A 208 -20.77 -0.88 -2.24
N ARG A 209 -20.21 -1.21 -3.41
CA ARG A 209 -20.60 -0.63 -4.69
C ARG A 209 -20.24 -1.54 -5.88
N PRO A 210 -20.91 -1.38 -7.03
CA PRO A 210 -20.45 -1.94 -8.29
C PRO A 210 -19.05 -1.43 -8.69
N ARG A 211 -18.41 -2.16 -9.62
CA ARG A 211 -17.17 -1.68 -10.26
C ARG A 211 -17.45 -0.42 -11.08
N ARG A 212 -16.51 0.53 -11.09
CA ARG A 212 -16.59 1.73 -11.94
C ARG A 212 -16.29 1.37 -13.41
N ASN A 213 -16.84 2.12 -14.34
CA ASN A 213 -16.62 2.03 -15.80
C ASN A 213 -17.11 0.77 -16.52
N LEU A 214 -17.92 -0.06 -15.87
CA LEU A 214 -18.76 -1.01 -16.59
C LEU A 214 -20.20 -0.54 -16.42
N SER A 215 -20.66 0.35 -17.31
CA SER A 215 -22.00 0.96 -17.33
C SER A 215 -23.16 -0.05 -17.41
N LYS A 216 -22.88 -1.35 -17.39
CA LYS A 216 -23.84 -2.47 -17.35
C LYS A 216 -23.45 -3.60 -16.39
N SER A 217 -22.35 -3.51 -15.64
CA SER A 217 -21.93 -4.65 -14.80
C SER A 217 -22.69 -4.69 -13.48
N LYS A 218 -23.33 -5.82 -13.24
CA LYS A 218 -23.87 -6.20 -11.92
C LYS A 218 -22.77 -6.65 -10.94
N SER A 219 -21.51 -6.70 -11.37
CA SER A 219 -20.41 -7.21 -10.56
C SER A 219 -19.95 -6.19 -9.53
N LEU A 220 -19.89 -6.64 -8.29
CA LEU A 220 -19.37 -5.86 -7.17
C LEU A 220 -17.85 -5.70 -7.27
N SER A 221 -17.36 -4.62 -6.67
CA SER A 221 -15.93 -4.36 -6.49
C SER A 221 -15.33 -5.29 -5.43
N ALA A 222 -14.04 -5.58 -5.50
CA ALA A 222 -13.31 -6.26 -4.42
C ALA A 222 -13.41 -5.52 -3.07
N HIS A 223 -13.58 -4.19 -3.08
CA HIS A 223 -13.86 -3.43 -1.86
C HIS A 223 -15.21 -3.79 -1.21
N ALA A 224 -16.19 -4.26 -1.97
CA ALA A 224 -17.47 -4.72 -1.42
C ALA A 224 -17.31 -6.00 -0.56
N PHE A 225 -16.15 -6.63 -0.68
CA PHE A 225 -15.78 -7.90 -0.07
C PHE A 225 -14.64 -7.77 0.94
N GLY A 226 -14.04 -6.57 1.09
CA GLY A 226 -12.87 -6.37 1.95
C GLY A 226 -11.61 -7.06 1.44
N THR A 227 -11.57 -7.44 0.15
CA THR A 227 -10.41 -8.09 -0.49
C THR A 227 -9.55 -7.12 -1.29
N ALA A 228 -9.77 -5.82 -1.14
CA ALA A 228 -8.93 -4.77 -1.68
C ALA A 228 -8.74 -3.59 -0.73
N PHE A 229 -7.69 -2.79 -0.96
CA PHE A 229 -7.50 -1.48 -0.35
C PHE A 229 -6.72 -0.55 -1.28
N ASP A 230 -6.84 0.76 -1.07
CA ASP A 230 -6.34 1.80 -1.98
C ASP A 230 -5.28 2.68 -1.30
N VAL A 231 -4.02 2.55 -1.71
CA VAL A 231 -2.90 3.30 -1.10
C VAL A 231 -2.68 4.64 -1.81
N ALA A 232 -2.88 5.75 -1.10
CA ALA A 232 -2.61 7.09 -1.61
C ALA A 232 -1.21 7.62 -1.27
N ALA A 233 -0.66 7.26 -0.10
CA ALA A 233 0.58 7.87 0.37
C ALA A 233 1.39 6.96 1.30
N PHE A 234 2.71 7.16 1.27
CA PHE A 234 3.66 6.53 2.17
C PHE A 234 4.38 7.61 2.98
N HIS A 235 4.35 7.48 4.30
CA HIS A 235 4.94 8.43 5.22
C HIS A 235 6.23 7.84 5.81
N PRO A 236 7.39 8.32 5.36
CA PRO A 236 8.66 7.93 5.96
C PRO A 236 8.79 8.53 7.36
N GLN A 237 9.58 7.89 8.22
CA GLN A 237 9.95 8.43 9.53
C GLN A 237 10.64 9.80 9.42
N LYS A 238 11.41 10.02 8.34
CA LYS A 238 12.10 11.27 8.05
C LYS A 238 11.83 11.70 6.62
N GLY A 239 11.60 13.01 6.43
CA GLY A 239 11.35 13.60 5.12
C GLY A 239 9.87 13.72 4.76
N ALA A 240 9.61 14.22 3.55
CA ALA A 240 8.26 14.43 3.05
C ALA A 240 7.59 13.10 2.64
N PRO A 241 6.26 12.96 2.78
CA PRO A 241 5.54 11.78 2.31
C PRO A 241 5.60 11.64 0.79
N ALA A 242 5.69 10.40 0.32
CA ALA A 242 5.51 10.05 -1.09
C ALA A 242 4.01 9.88 -1.36
N VAL A 243 3.42 10.85 -2.06
CA VAL A 243 1.98 10.86 -2.37
C VAL A 243 1.80 10.48 -3.83
N VAL A 244 1.02 9.43 -4.12
CA VAL A 244 0.88 8.88 -5.47
C VAL A 244 0.39 9.95 -6.46
N ALA A 245 -0.69 10.66 -6.13
CA ALA A 245 -1.25 11.72 -6.97
C ALA A 245 -0.27 12.81 -7.40
N ARG A 246 0.76 13.08 -6.56
CA ARG A 246 1.69 14.19 -6.76
C ARG A 246 3.06 13.73 -7.28
N ASP A 247 3.61 12.68 -6.68
CA ASP A 247 5.01 12.31 -6.84
C ASP A 247 5.20 11.13 -7.83
N TYR A 248 4.12 10.55 -8.36
CA TYR A 248 4.25 9.43 -9.32
C TYR A 248 4.67 9.89 -10.72
N VAL A 249 4.18 11.04 -11.16
CA VAL A 249 4.49 11.64 -12.46
C VAL A 249 5.74 12.51 -12.38
N GLU A 250 6.53 12.56 -13.47
CA GLU A 250 7.75 13.36 -13.53
C GLU A 250 7.41 14.84 -13.79
N PRO A 251 7.76 15.78 -12.89
CA PRO A 251 7.59 17.20 -13.17
C PRO A 251 8.70 17.74 -14.07
N LYS A 252 8.45 18.86 -14.77
CA LYS A 252 9.43 19.52 -15.66
C LYS A 252 10.73 19.94 -14.95
N ARG A 253 10.65 20.19 -13.64
CA ARG A 253 11.80 20.45 -12.76
C ARG A 253 11.57 19.68 -11.47
N THR A 254 12.56 18.92 -11.05
CA THR A 254 12.46 18.05 -9.87
C THR A 254 13.66 18.29 -8.97
N THR A 255 13.40 18.41 -7.67
CA THR A 255 14.46 18.30 -6.66
C THR A 255 14.86 16.84 -6.49
N GLU A 256 16.07 16.57 -5.98
CA GLU A 256 16.48 15.19 -5.68
C GLU A 256 15.50 14.49 -4.73
N SER A 257 14.89 15.24 -3.79
CA SER A 257 13.87 14.70 -2.89
C SER A 257 12.61 14.23 -3.64
N GLN A 258 12.19 14.94 -4.69
CA GLN A 258 11.03 14.58 -5.51
C GLN A 258 11.36 13.38 -6.39
N ALA A 259 12.54 13.39 -7.03
CA ALA A 259 13.02 12.24 -7.81
C ALA A 259 13.12 10.97 -6.95
N ALA A 260 13.58 11.07 -5.70
CA ALA A 260 13.64 9.97 -4.76
C ALA A 260 12.26 9.38 -4.43
N ARG A 261 11.25 10.24 -4.17
CA ARG A 261 9.86 9.80 -3.92
C ARG A 261 9.26 9.14 -5.15
N ARG A 262 9.53 9.67 -6.34
CA ARG A 262 9.11 9.04 -7.59
C ARG A 262 9.72 7.65 -7.77
N ARG A 263 11.05 7.52 -7.63
CA ARG A 263 11.74 6.21 -7.73
C ARG A 263 11.18 5.21 -6.73
N PHE A 264 10.95 5.63 -5.48
CA PHE A 264 10.29 4.82 -4.46
C PHE A 264 8.92 4.28 -4.91
N LEU A 265 8.03 5.17 -5.38
CA LEU A 265 6.68 4.78 -5.81
C LEU A 265 6.72 3.80 -6.99
N HIS A 266 7.55 4.07 -7.98
CA HIS A 266 7.72 3.20 -9.16
C HIS A 266 8.31 1.83 -8.78
N ALA A 267 9.27 1.79 -7.85
CA ALA A 267 9.88 0.55 -7.37
C ALA A 267 8.87 -0.31 -6.60
N VAL A 268 8.12 0.28 -5.67
CA VAL A 268 7.04 -0.42 -4.94
C VAL A 268 6.01 -0.97 -5.93
N TYR A 269 5.48 -0.12 -6.81
CA TYR A 269 4.46 -0.52 -7.78
C TYR A 269 4.94 -1.66 -8.69
N THR A 270 6.17 -1.56 -9.21
CA THR A 270 6.75 -2.59 -10.09
C THR A 270 6.85 -3.94 -9.39
N ARG A 271 7.32 -3.97 -8.13
CA ARG A 271 7.46 -5.22 -7.36
C ARG A 271 6.10 -5.84 -7.02
N LEU A 272 5.11 -5.02 -6.70
CA LEU A 272 3.74 -5.49 -6.48
C LEU A 272 3.12 -6.06 -7.76
N ARG A 273 3.29 -5.40 -8.91
CA ARG A 273 2.87 -5.90 -10.23
C ARG A 273 3.53 -7.23 -10.61
N ARG A 274 4.75 -7.47 -10.14
CA ARG A 274 5.48 -8.75 -10.30
C ARG A 274 5.04 -9.84 -9.32
N ARG A 275 4.02 -9.57 -8.50
CA ARG A 275 3.47 -10.51 -7.50
C ARG A 275 4.49 -10.94 -6.44
N GLU A 276 5.42 -10.05 -6.09
CA GLU A 276 6.33 -10.27 -4.95
C GLU A 276 5.63 -10.13 -3.58
N ALA A 277 4.40 -9.61 -3.60
CA ALA A 277 3.42 -9.69 -2.53
C ALA A 277 2.16 -10.39 -3.07
N ASP A 278 1.39 -10.97 -2.17
CA ASP A 278 0.23 -11.80 -2.50
C ASP A 278 -1.01 -10.96 -2.88
N PHE A 279 -0.91 -10.23 -3.99
CA PHE A 279 -2.01 -9.53 -4.66
C PHE A 279 -2.16 -10.03 -6.08
N THR A 280 -3.41 -10.26 -6.48
CA THR A 280 -3.75 -10.74 -7.82
C THR A 280 -3.86 -9.59 -8.81
N TYR A 281 -4.50 -8.50 -8.40
CA TYR A 281 -4.66 -7.29 -9.20
C TYR A 281 -4.01 -6.11 -8.49
N VAL A 282 -3.07 -5.49 -9.19
CA VAL A 282 -2.40 -4.26 -8.78
C VAL A 282 -2.61 -3.27 -9.91
N ILE A 283 -3.32 -2.19 -9.60
CA ILE A 283 -3.75 -1.15 -10.54
C ILE A 283 -3.25 0.19 -9.99
N GLY A 284 -2.68 1.02 -10.85
CA GLY A 284 -2.15 2.32 -10.44
C GLY A 284 -2.19 3.33 -11.57
N PRO A 285 -1.44 4.44 -11.45
CA PRO A 285 -1.51 5.54 -12.40
C PRO A 285 -1.15 5.15 -13.83
N ASP A 286 -0.29 4.15 -14.01
CA ASP A 286 0.09 3.63 -15.34
C ASP A 286 -1.00 2.76 -15.99
N THR A 287 -2.05 2.37 -15.25
CA THR A 287 -3.09 1.48 -15.78
C THR A 287 -4.27 2.24 -16.36
N ASN A 288 -4.83 3.22 -15.64
CA ASN A 288 -5.93 4.06 -16.13
C ASN A 288 -6.13 5.32 -15.29
N ALA A 289 -6.95 6.24 -15.82
CA ALA A 289 -7.22 7.54 -15.20
C ALA A 289 -7.93 7.46 -13.83
N LEU A 290 -8.70 6.41 -13.55
CA LEU A 290 -9.39 6.24 -12.26
C LEU A 290 -8.42 5.95 -11.11
N HIS A 291 -7.21 5.47 -11.41
CA HIS A 291 -6.19 5.10 -10.42
C HIS A 291 -4.99 6.06 -10.47
N ARG A 292 -5.18 7.28 -10.99
CA ARG A 292 -4.11 8.28 -11.13
C ARG A 292 -3.52 8.74 -9.79
N ASP A 293 -4.27 8.58 -8.70
CA ASP A 293 -3.98 9.13 -7.39
C ASP A 293 -3.75 8.08 -6.29
N HIS A 294 -3.80 6.78 -6.62
CA HIS A 294 -3.58 5.69 -5.65
C HIS A 294 -3.12 4.39 -6.32
N PHE A 295 -2.66 3.44 -5.50
CA PHE A 295 -2.50 2.04 -5.89
C PHE A 295 -3.64 1.21 -5.33
N HIS A 296 -4.44 0.61 -6.20
CA HIS A 296 -5.44 -0.37 -5.83
C HIS A 296 -4.80 -1.75 -5.76
N LEU A 297 -4.86 -2.36 -4.57
CA LEU A 297 -4.27 -3.65 -4.26
C LEU A 297 -5.39 -4.62 -3.91
N ASP A 298 -5.62 -5.60 -4.79
CA ASP A 298 -6.69 -6.57 -4.69
C ASP A 298 -6.10 -7.98 -4.74
N ARG A 299 -6.50 -8.82 -3.77
CA ARG A 299 -6.07 -10.22 -3.71
C ARG A 299 -6.82 -11.13 -4.68
N GLY A 300 -7.81 -10.58 -5.39
CA GLY A 300 -8.73 -11.30 -6.25
C GLY A 300 -9.91 -11.84 -5.47
N GLY A 301 -10.81 -12.50 -6.19
CA GLY A 301 -11.97 -13.15 -5.57
C GLY A 301 -11.59 -14.27 -4.60
N TRP A 302 -12.59 -14.79 -3.91
CA TRP A 302 -12.48 -15.73 -2.79
C TRP A 302 -11.81 -17.09 -3.07
N LEU A 303 -11.37 -17.35 -4.30
CA LEU A 303 -10.67 -18.57 -4.72
C LEU A 303 -9.27 -18.74 -4.08
N PHE A 304 -8.75 -17.76 -3.33
CA PHE A 304 -7.37 -17.76 -2.85
C PHE A 304 -7.17 -18.11 -1.37
N TRP A 305 -8.20 -18.57 -0.66
CA TRP A 305 -8.02 -19.14 0.67
C TRP A 305 -7.26 -20.48 0.66
N SER A 306 -7.21 -21.17 -0.49
CA SER A 306 -6.66 -22.53 -0.63
C SER A 306 -5.18 -22.62 -1.00
N LYS A 307 -4.47 -21.50 -1.18
CA LYS A 307 -3.02 -21.54 -1.42
C LYS A 307 -2.28 -21.64 -0.08
N ASN A 308 -2.20 -22.88 0.41
CA ASN A 308 -1.26 -23.32 1.45
C ASN A 308 0.17 -23.34 0.90
#